data_AF-A0A252BMD8-F1
#
_entry.id   AF-A0A252BMD8-F1
#
_cell.length_a   1.000
_cell.length_b   1.000
_cell.length_c   1.000
_cell.angle_alpha   90.00
_cell.angle_beta   90.00
_cell.angle_gamma   90.00
#
_symmetry.space_group_name_H-M   'P 1'
#
loop_
_entity.id
_entity.type
_entity.pdbx_description
1 polymer ?
#
loop_
_entity_poly.entity_id
_entity_poly.type
_entity_poly.pdbx_seq_one_letter_code
_entity_poly.pdbx_strand_id
1 'polypeptide(L)'
;MFRVAEGLTIGCIPGFLLATLAFFWANRLLPTSLPGRHLAEVHCFFAVWGLSCIAGMLWSLLHRALPGWKIQLGALAFLGVLLTPLDFLTRPGASMLHAPTVFAATDICALLLGLASLQVVRRL
;
A
#
# COMPACT_ATOMS: atom_id res chain seq x y z
N MET A 1 -28.40 7.63 0.35
CA MET A 1 -28.71 6.19 0.49
C MET A 1 -27.52 5.25 0.21
N PHE A 2 -26.40 5.68 -0.38
CA PHE A 2 -25.28 4.77 -0.74
C PHE A 2 -24.06 4.79 0.21
N ARG A 3 -24.27 4.89 1.53
CA ARG A 3 -23.17 5.06 2.50
C ARG A 3 -22.34 3.78 2.68
N VAL A 4 -23.02 2.65 2.84
CA VAL A 4 -22.34 1.35 2.97
C VAL A 4 -21.59 1.01 1.69
N ALA A 5 -22.19 1.26 0.53
CA ALA A 5 -21.53 1.09 -0.76
C ALA A 5 -20.27 1.95 -0.84
N GLU A 6 -20.36 3.25 -0.54
CA GLU A 6 -19.20 4.16 -0.57
C GLU A 6 -18.08 3.74 0.39
N GLY A 7 -18.43 3.32 1.61
CA GLY A 7 -17.45 2.81 2.59
C GLY A 7 -16.79 1.51 2.14
N LEU A 8 -17.55 0.60 1.51
CA LEU A 8 -17.01 -0.62 0.91
C LEU A 8 -16.09 -0.29 -0.26
N THR A 9 -16.44 0.66 -1.11
CA THR A 9 -15.62 1.06 -2.26
C THR A 9 -14.27 1.62 -1.81
N ILE A 10 -14.29 2.45 -0.75
CA ILE A 10 -13.10 2.99 -0.08
C ILE A 10 -12.28 1.84 0.53
N GLY A 11 -12.89 0.90 1.23
CA GLY A 11 -12.18 -0.28 1.77
C GLY A 11 -11.59 -1.20 0.71
N CYS A 12 -12.33 -1.46 -0.37
CA CYS A 12 -11.97 -2.46 -1.38
C CYS A 12 -11.00 -1.92 -2.42
N ILE A 13 -11.17 -0.71 -2.95
CA ILE A 13 -10.33 -0.24 -4.07
C ILE A 13 -8.96 0.21 -3.56
N PRO A 14 -8.83 1.35 -2.85
CA PRO A 14 -7.53 1.78 -2.35
C PRO A 14 -7.04 0.91 -1.19
N GLY A 15 -7.93 0.35 -0.36
CA GLY A 15 -7.50 -0.53 0.74
C GLY A 15 -6.86 -1.84 0.28
N PHE A 16 -7.31 -2.44 -0.83
CA PHE A 16 -6.66 -3.62 -1.41
C PHE A 16 -5.28 -3.31 -2.01
N LEU A 17 -5.16 -2.17 -2.69
CA LEU A 17 -3.87 -1.70 -3.21
C LEU A 17 -2.88 -1.42 -2.07
N LEU A 18 -3.36 -0.80 -0.99
CA LEU A 18 -2.56 -0.52 0.20
C LEU A 18 -2.11 -1.81 0.91
N ALA A 19 -2.99 -2.82 1.00
CA ALA A 19 -2.65 -4.13 1.52
C ALA A 19 -1.61 -4.86 0.68
N THR A 20 -1.74 -4.81 -0.65
CA THR A 20 -0.73 -5.36 -1.59
C THR A 20 0.63 -4.68 -1.39
N LEU A 21 0.62 -3.38 -1.16
CA LEU A 21 1.86 -2.62 -0.97
C LEU A 21 2.50 -2.89 0.40
N ALA A 22 1.69 -3.09 1.44
CA ALA A 22 2.14 -3.56 2.74
C ALA A 22 2.73 -4.98 2.68
N PHE A 23 2.18 -5.86 1.83
CA PHE A 23 2.74 -7.18 1.57
C PHE A 23 4.15 -7.10 0.94
N PHE A 24 4.38 -6.16 0.02
CA PHE A 24 5.72 -5.92 -0.53
C PHE A 24 6.69 -5.33 0.50
N TRP A 25 6.20 -4.45 1.39
CA TRP A 25 6.97 -3.98 2.54
C TRP A 25 7.37 -5.11 3.48
N ALA A 26 6.42 -5.98 3.82
CA ALA A 26 6.65 -7.16 4.64
C ALA A 26 7.72 -8.07 4.01
N ASN A 27 7.63 -8.31 2.70
CA ASN A 27 8.63 -9.10 1.98
C ASN A 27 10.07 -8.57 2.05
N ARG A 28 10.24 -7.26 2.27
CA ARG A 28 11.56 -6.60 2.40
C ARG A 28 12.06 -6.51 3.83
N LEU A 29 11.16 -6.32 4.79
CA LEU A 29 11.49 -6.16 6.21
C LEU A 29 11.62 -7.51 6.94
N LEU A 30 10.93 -8.56 6.47
CA LEU A 30 10.98 -9.87 7.13
C LEU A 30 12.33 -10.56 6.90
N PRO A 31 13.00 -11.03 7.98
CA PRO A 31 14.20 -11.85 7.89
C PRO A 31 13.95 -13.13 7.08
N THR A 32 14.93 -13.52 6.26
CA THR A 32 14.88 -14.77 5.48
C THR A 32 14.90 -16.03 6.36
N SER A 33 15.37 -15.92 7.60
CA SER A 33 15.45 -17.02 8.58
C SER A 33 14.15 -17.27 9.36
N LEU A 34 13.07 -16.54 9.06
CA LEU A 34 11.84 -16.58 9.86
C LEU A 34 10.98 -17.81 9.49
N PRO A 35 10.71 -18.74 10.44
CA PRO A 35 9.85 -19.88 10.18
C PRO A 35 8.41 -19.42 9.95
N GLY A 36 7.79 -19.87 8.85
CA GLY A 36 6.41 -19.47 8.52
C GLY A 36 6.30 -18.07 7.89
N ARG A 37 7.35 -17.58 7.21
CA ARG A 37 7.36 -16.27 6.53
C ARG A 37 6.12 -16.00 5.67
N HIS A 38 5.67 -16.99 4.89
CA HIS A 38 4.48 -16.89 4.05
C HIS A 38 3.21 -16.53 4.85
N LEU A 39 3.02 -17.12 6.03
CA LEU A 39 1.88 -16.81 6.91
C LEU A 39 1.98 -15.38 7.45
N ALA A 40 3.18 -14.94 7.83
CA ALA A 40 3.38 -13.57 8.32
C ALA A 40 3.10 -12.52 7.24
N GLU A 41 3.49 -12.79 5.98
CA GLU A 41 3.19 -11.91 4.84
C GLU A 41 1.66 -11.83 4.60
N VAL A 42 0.96 -12.96 4.62
CA VAL A 42 -0.51 -13.03 4.47
C VAL A 42 -1.22 -12.33 5.63
N HIS A 43 -0.77 -12.53 6.87
CA HIS A 43 -1.33 -11.82 8.02
C HIS A 43 -1.14 -10.30 7.91
N CYS A 44 0.00 -9.84 7.41
CA CYS A 44 0.23 -8.41 7.18
C CYS A 44 -0.76 -7.85 6.14
N PHE A 45 -0.95 -8.57 5.03
CA PHE A 45 -1.94 -8.21 4.01
C PHE A 45 -3.35 -8.09 4.60
N PHE A 46 -3.83 -9.14 5.28
CA PHE A 46 -5.19 -9.14 5.83
C PHE A 46 -5.38 -8.12 6.96
N ALA A 47 -4.36 -7.89 7.80
CA ALA A 47 -4.42 -6.88 8.85
C ALA A 47 -4.57 -5.47 8.24
N VAL A 48 -3.76 -5.14 7.24
CA VAL A 48 -3.78 -3.82 6.59
C VAL A 48 -5.06 -3.62 5.77
N TRP A 49 -5.50 -4.65 5.06
CA TRP A 49 -6.78 -4.61 4.34
C TRP A 49 -7.97 -4.44 5.30
N GLY A 50 -8.01 -5.22 6.38
CA GLY A 50 -9.06 -5.15 7.41
C GLY A 50 -9.12 -3.77 8.06
N LEU A 51 -7.97 -3.20 8.43
CA LEU A 51 -7.89 -1.83 8.94
C LEU A 51 -8.38 -0.81 7.92
N SER A 52 -8.05 -0.99 6.63
CA SER A 52 -8.50 -0.10 5.55
C SER A 52 -10.01 -0.19 5.34
N CYS A 53 -10.60 -1.38 5.38
CA CYS A 53 -12.05 -1.58 5.32
C CYS A 53 -12.78 -0.97 6.51
N ILE A 54 -12.27 -1.17 7.73
CA ILE A 54 -12.84 -0.57 8.95
C ILE A 54 -12.76 0.96 8.86
N ALA A 55 -11.60 1.50 8.47
CA ALA A 55 -11.43 2.94 8.28
C ALA A 55 -12.41 3.47 7.23
N GLY A 56 -12.49 2.86 6.04
CA GLY A 56 -13.40 3.27 4.97
C GLY A 56 -14.88 3.27 5.39
N MET A 57 -15.29 2.23 6.13
CA MET A 57 -16.63 2.15 6.69
C MET A 57 -16.89 3.24 7.73
N LEU A 58 -15.96 3.47 8.67
CA LEU A 58 -16.05 4.52 9.68
C LEU A 58 -16.16 5.92 9.05
N TRP A 59 -15.31 6.23 8.07
CA TRP A 59 -15.31 7.53 7.39
C TRP A 59 -16.61 7.78 6.62
N SER A 60 -17.16 6.75 5.98
CA SER A 60 -18.48 6.84 5.33
C SER A 60 -19.63 7.02 6.36
N LEU A 61 -19.58 6.27 7.46
CA LEU A 61 -20.55 6.37 8.56
C LEU A 61 -20.48 7.71 9.32
N LEU A 62 -19.38 8.44 9.21
CA LEU A 62 -19.22 9.79 9.77
C LEU A 62 -19.60 10.92 8.79
N HIS A 63 -20.14 10.60 7.61
CA HIS A 63 -20.39 11.59 6.52
C HIS A 63 -19.12 12.31 6.04
N ARG A 64 -17.95 11.68 6.22
CA ARG A 64 -16.64 12.22 5.84
C ARG A 64 -15.96 11.28 4.85
N ALA A 65 -16.66 10.94 3.78
CA ALA A 65 -16.15 10.07 2.72
C ALA A 65 -14.91 10.68 2.03
N LEU A 66 -14.95 11.97 1.66
CA LEU A 66 -13.81 12.66 1.02
C LEU A 66 -12.50 12.58 1.85
N PRO A 67 -12.51 12.90 3.16
CA PRO A 67 -11.35 12.71 4.03
C PRO A 67 -10.88 11.25 4.08
N GLY A 68 -11.79 10.28 4.12
CA GLY A 68 -11.46 8.85 4.08
C GLY A 68 -10.68 8.45 2.82
N TRP A 69 -11.14 8.91 1.66
CA TRP A 69 -10.43 8.75 0.39
C TRP A 69 -9.03 9.40 0.44
N LYS A 70 -8.92 10.63 0.95
CA LYS A 70 -7.63 11.33 1.05
C LYS A 70 -6.64 10.62 1.96
N ILE A 71 -7.10 10.08 3.10
CA ILE A 71 -6.23 9.38 4.05
C ILE A 71 -5.71 8.06 3.46
N GLN A 72 -6.58 7.26 2.84
CA GLN A 72 -6.14 6.00 2.23
C GLN A 72 -5.26 6.22 1.01
N LEU A 73 -5.61 7.15 0.12
CA LEU A 73 -4.78 7.48 -1.03
C LEU A 73 -3.45 8.12 -0.59
N GLY A 74 -3.45 8.93 0.47
CA GLY A 74 -2.25 9.50 1.07
C GLY A 74 -1.34 8.43 1.68
N ALA A 75 -1.91 7.45 2.38
CA ALA A 75 -1.17 6.32 2.92
C ALA A 75 -0.60 5.42 1.81
N LEU A 76 -1.35 5.21 0.73
CA LEU A 76 -0.90 4.49 -0.46
C LEU A 76 0.24 5.25 -1.16
N ALA A 77 0.12 6.57 -1.30
CA ALA A 77 1.18 7.42 -1.83
C ALA A 77 2.45 7.36 -0.98
N PHE A 78 2.31 7.47 0.34
CA PHE A 78 3.42 7.42 1.27
C PHE A 78 4.13 6.07 1.22
N LEU A 79 3.40 4.96 1.36
CA LEU A 79 3.99 3.62 1.33
C LEU A 79 4.60 3.32 -0.05
N GLY A 80 3.96 3.73 -1.14
CA GLY A 80 4.43 3.50 -2.52
C GLY A 80 5.71 4.25 -2.85
N VAL A 81 5.81 5.52 -2.45
CA VAL A 81 7.03 6.32 -2.64
C VAL A 81 8.16 5.81 -1.74
N LEU A 82 7.84 5.48 -0.48
CA LEU A 82 8.83 5.05 0.52
C LEU A 82 9.33 3.62 0.30
N LEU A 83 8.69 2.84 -0.58
CA LEU A 83 9.13 1.49 -0.94
C LEU A 83 10.44 1.50 -1.75
N THR A 84 10.64 2.46 -2.65
CA THR A 84 11.89 2.64 -3.44
C THR A 84 13.14 2.92 -2.59
N PRO A 85 13.14 3.88 -1.63
CA PRO A 85 14.29 4.10 -0.76
C PRO A 85 14.50 2.93 0.20
N LEU A 86 13.44 2.23 0.60
CA LEU A 86 13.56 1.01 1.41
C LEU A 86 14.30 -0.09 0.64
N ASP A 87 13.98 -0.31 -0.63
CA ASP A 87 14.68 -1.28 -1.49
C ASP A 87 16.16 -0.92 -1.65
N PHE A 88 16.45 0.36 -1.83
CA PHE A 88 17.83 0.87 -1.94
C PHE A 88 18.63 0.67 -0.64
N LEU A 89 18.00 0.85 0.53
CA LEU A 89 18.67 0.70 1.84
C LEU A 89 18.86 -0.76 2.25
N THR A 90 17.94 -1.64 1.83
CA THR A 90 17.97 -3.07 2.19
C THR A 90 18.90 -3.87 1.28
N ARG A 91 19.39 -3.28 0.18
CA ARG A 91 20.29 -3.92 -0.79
C ARG A 91 21.72 -3.36 -0.68
N PRO A 92 22.62 -3.97 0.12
CA PRO A 92 24.02 -3.60 0.11
C PRO A 92 24.65 -4.06 -1.22
N GLY A 93 24.92 -3.12 -2.12
CA GLY A 93 25.57 -3.40 -3.42
C GLY A 93 24.68 -3.34 -4.66
N ALA A 94 23.62 -2.54 -4.65
CA ALA A 94 22.83 -2.24 -5.86
C ALA A 94 23.67 -1.46 -6.89
N SER A 95 24.50 -2.17 -7.66
CA SER A 95 25.08 -1.64 -8.90
C SER A 95 23.92 -1.32 -9.85
N MET A 96 23.81 -0.07 -10.28
CA MET A 96 22.77 0.46 -11.17
C MET A 96 22.65 -0.26 -12.54
N LEU A 97 23.52 -1.24 -12.82
CA LEU A 97 23.73 -1.84 -14.13
C LEU A 97 23.36 -3.33 -14.26
N HIS A 98 22.84 -3.99 -13.22
CA HIS A 98 22.45 -5.41 -13.32
C HIS A 98 20.94 -5.62 -13.39
N ALA A 99 20.45 -5.78 -14.63
CA ALA A 99 19.14 -6.24 -15.08
C ALA A 99 17.90 -5.52 -14.51
N PRO A 100 16.80 -5.36 -15.27
CA PRO A 100 15.51 -5.02 -14.70
C PRO A 100 15.03 -6.26 -13.90
N THR A 101 15.60 -6.44 -12.72
CA THR A 101 15.17 -7.48 -11.79
C THR A 101 13.73 -7.19 -11.40
N VAL A 102 12.93 -8.25 -11.16
CA VAL A 102 11.51 -8.15 -10.81
C VAL A 102 11.25 -7.12 -9.69
N PHE A 103 12.23 -6.92 -8.81
CA PHE A 103 12.26 -5.88 -7.79
C PHE A 103 12.18 -4.45 -8.34
N ALA A 104 12.99 -4.09 -9.34
CA ALA A 104 12.98 -2.76 -9.96
C ALA A 104 11.66 -2.49 -10.70
N ALA A 105 11.08 -3.50 -11.36
CA ALA A 105 9.77 -3.37 -12.00
C ALA A 105 8.65 -3.14 -10.97
N THR A 106 8.70 -3.86 -9.85
CA THR A 106 7.74 -3.71 -8.74
C THR A 106 7.86 -2.32 -8.10
N ASP A 107 9.08 -1.82 -7.92
CA ASP A 107 9.34 -0.49 -7.38
C ASP A 107 8.83 0.61 -8.29
N ILE A 108 9.08 0.52 -9.60
CA ILE A 108 8.56 1.49 -10.57
C ILE A 108 7.03 1.48 -10.56
N CYS A 109 6.39 0.31 -10.52
CA CYS A 109 4.93 0.21 -10.40
C CYS A 109 4.41 0.84 -9.11
N ALA A 110 5.07 0.59 -7.97
CA ALA A 110 4.70 1.17 -6.67
C ALA A 110 4.91 2.70 -6.65
N LEU A 111 5.98 3.20 -7.26
CA LEU A 111 6.26 4.62 -7.45
C LEU A 111 5.19 5.30 -8.31
N LEU A 112 4.86 4.70 -9.47
CA LEU A 112 3.84 5.23 -10.37
C LEU A 112 2.47 5.24 -9.69
N LEU A 113 2.11 4.18 -8.97
CA LEU A 113 0.89 4.13 -8.16
C LEU A 113 0.91 5.18 -7.04
N GLY A 114 2.06 5.39 -6.40
CA GLY A 114 2.22 6.40 -5.36
C GLY A 114 2.09 7.83 -5.89
N LEU A 115 2.68 8.11 -7.06
CA LEU A 115 2.56 9.41 -7.72
C LEU A 115 1.15 9.66 -8.27
N ALA A 116 0.52 8.64 -8.86
CA ALA A 116 -0.85 8.74 -9.34
C ALA A 116 -1.82 8.99 -8.17
N SER A 117 -1.68 8.27 -7.06
CA SER A 117 -2.50 8.50 -5.86
C SER A 117 -2.28 9.88 -5.26
N LEU A 118 -1.03 10.38 -5.20
CA LEU A 118 -0.74 11.75 -4.76
C LEU A 118 -1.39 12.81 -5.68
N GLN A 119 -1.38 12.60 -7.00
CA GLN A 119 -2.05 13.48 -7.94
C GLN A 119 -3.57 13.48 -7.75
N VAL A 120 -4.16 12.32 -7.47
CA VAL A 120 -5.61 12.19 -7.18
C VAL A 120 -5.96 12.90 -5.87
N VAL A 121 -5.14 12.76 -4.81
CA VAL A 121 -5.34 13.48 -3.54
C VAL A 121 -5.31 15.00 -3.73
N ARG A 122 -4.43 15.51 -4.61
CA ARG A 122 -4.35 16.94 -4.93
C ARG A 122 -5.54 17.48 -5.73
N ARG A 123 -6.29 16.60 -6.42
CA ARG A 123 -7.45 16.96 -7.25
C ARG A 123 -8.79 16.81 -6.52
N LEU A 124 -8.82 16.11 -5.38
CA LEU A 124 -9.96 15.98 -4.47
C LEU A 124 -9.94 17.08 -3.40
#